data_AF-A0A3A8NBJ1-F1
#
_entry.id   AF-A0A3A8NBJ1-F1
#
_cell.length_a   1.000
_cell.length_b   1.000
_cell.length_c   1.000
_cell.angle_alpha   90.00
_cell.angle_beta   90.00
_cell.angle_gamma   90.00
#
_symmetry.space_group_name_H-M   'P 1'
#
loop_
_entity.id
_entity.type
_entity.pdbx_description
1 polymer ?
#
loop_
_entity_poly.entity_id
_entity_poly.type
_entity_poly.pdbx_seq_one_letter_code
_entity_poly.pdbx_strand_id
1 'polypeptide(L)'
;NLDCALSAPAKARVGEPVEVLFQLTNRSAQAVYVLPWQTPLEGILGTVFDITRDGEEVSYQGPMVKRRAPSESSYVTIAPGATVENRVEVTQAYDFQKPGTYRITFRNELMDVTSRKEDVPRPGGDYKPAPVKCAPVDVTLTAR
;
A
#
# COMPACT_ATOMS: atom_id res chain seq x y z
N ASN A 1 15.65 -3.36 6.40
CA ASN A 1 15.78 -2.02 5.81
C ASN A 1 14.95 -2.01 4.53
N LEU A 2 13.70 -1.59 4.63
CA LEU A 2 12.76 -1.48 3.50
C LEU A 2 12.45 -0.01 3.31
N ASP A 3 12.71 0.50 2.12
CA ASP A 3 12.26 1.83 1.72
C ASP A 3 10.87 1.71 1.09
N CYS A 4 10.02 2.69 1.35
CA CYS A 4 8.70 2.78 0.73
C CYS A 4 8.56 4.07 -0.07
N ALA A 5 7.95 3.97 -1.25
CA ALA A 5 7.59 5.12 -2.07
C ALA A 5 6.15 5.01 -2.58
N LEU A 6 5.49 6.16 -2.65
CA LEU A 6 4.23 6.36 -3.36
C LEU A 6 4.48 7.29 -4.54
N SER A 7 3.76 7.04 -5.65
CA SER A 7 3.67 7.96 -6.78
C SER A 7 2.25 7.99 -7.33
N ALA A 8 1.80 9.16 -7.75
CA ALA A 8 0.49 9.39 -8.34
C ALA A 8 0.61 10.52 -9.39
N PRO A 9 -0.32 10.65 -10.34
CA PRO A 9 -0.35 11.82 -11.20
C PRO A 9 -0.54 13.09 -10.37
N ALA A 10 0.17 14.17 -10.68
CA ALA A 10 0.02 15.43 -9.95
C ALA A 10 -1.36 16.09 -10.17
N LYS A 11 -2.00 15.78 -11.31
CA LYS A 11 -3.29 16.34 -11.72
C LYS A 11 -4.15 15.27 -12.40
N ALA A 12 -5.45 15.36 -12.22
CA ALA A 12 -6.46 14.55 -12.92
C ALA A 12 -7.75 15.37 -13.08
N ARG A 13 -8.71 14.91 -13.89
CA ARG A 13 -10.07 15.46 -13.92
C ARG A 13 -11.03 14.59 -13.14
N VAL A 14 -12.08 15.20 -12.61
CA VAL A 14 -13.17 14.47 -11.94
C VAL A 14 -13.72 13.38 -12.86
N GLY A 15 -13.68 12.14 -12.38
CA GLY A 15 -14.16 10.96 -13.08
C GLY A 15 -13.17 10.32 -14.06
N GLU A 16 -11.92 10.80 -14.11
CA GLU A 16 -10.80 10.01 -14.62
C GLU A 16 -10.28 9.07 -13.52
N PRO A 17 -9.74 7.90 -13.88
CA PRO A 17 -9.04 7.03 -12.93
C PRO A 17 -7.86 7.76 -12.27
N VAL A 18 -7.72 7.60 -10.96
CA VAL A 18 -6.52 8.04 -10.23
C VAL A 18 -5.77 6.79 -9.79
N GLU A 19 -4.60 6.57 -10.39
CA GLU A 19 -3.73 5.45 -10.06
C GLU A 19 -2.63 5.86 -9.09
N VAL A 20 -2.39 5.04 -8.08
CA VAL A 20 -1.29 5.17 -7.12
C VAL A 20 -0.36 3.98 -7.30
N LEU A 21 0.92 4.25 -7.57
CA LEU A 21 1.99 3.26 -7.53
C LEU A 21 2.55 3.19 -6.12
N PHE A 22 2.56 1.99 -5.54
CA PHE A 22 3.20 1.67 -4.27
C PHE A 22 4.44 0.81 -4.53
N GLN A 23 5.56 1.16 -3.92
CA GLN A 23 6.83 0.47 -4.11
C GLN A 23 7.48 0.17 -2.76
N LEU A 24 8.03 -1.05 -2.62
CA LEU A 24 8.93 -1.42 -1.53
C LEU A 24 10.28 -1.83 -2.11
N THR A 25 11.35 -1.18 -1.66
CA THR A 25 12.71 -1.50 -2.07
C THR A 25 13.50 -2.10 -0.91
N ASN A 26 14.07 -3.28 -1.12
CA ASN A 26 14.96 -3.90 -0.15
C ASN A 26 16.36 -3.28 -0.22
N ARG A 27 16.72 -2.50 0.80
CA ARG A 27 18.03 -1.85 0.93
C ARG A 27 19.05 -2.67 1.72
N SER A 28 18.71 -3.89 2.11
CA SER A 28 19.63 -4.78 2.82
C SER A 28 20.43 -5.67 1.86
N ALA A 29 21.48 -6.30 2.38
CA ALA A 29 22.33 -7.22 1.62
C ALA A 29 21.76 -8.66 1.52
N GLN A 30 20.59 -8.93 2.12
CA GLN A 30 19.96 -10.25 2.14
C GLN A 30 18.52 -10.16 1.65
N ALA A 31 17.96 -11.28 1.20
CA ALA A 31 16.55 -11.33 0.84
C ALA A 31 15.67 -11.03 2.06
N VAL A 32 14.53 -10.39 1.81
CA VAL A 32 13.49 -10.18 2.83
C VAL A 32 12.17 -10.77 2.32
N TYR A 33 11.40 -11.31 3.25
CA TYR A 33 10.10 -11.92 3.03
C TYR A 33 9.06 -11.03 3.69
N VAL A 34 8.09 -10.56 2.90
CA VAL A 34 7.07 -9.61 3.34
C VAL A 34 5.71 -10.25 3.13
N LEU A 35 4.86 -10.24 4.16
CA LEU A 35 3.44 -10.53 4.00
C LEU A 35 2.78 -9.29 3.39
N PRO A 36 2.28 -9.33 2.13
CA PRO A 36 1.78 -8.15 1.44
C PRO A 36 0.40 -7.71 1.91
N TRP A 37 -0.19 -8.41 2.89
CA TRP A 37 -1.52 -8.13 3.38
C TRP A 37 -1.62 -6.73 4.00
N GLN A 38 -2.77 -6.10 3.81
CA GLN A 38 -3.05 -4.73 4.23
C GLN A 38 -2.12 -3.70 3.59
N THR A 39 -1.56 -4.02 2.41
CA THR A 39 -0.76 -3.11 1.58
C THR A 39 -1.31 -3.06 0.16
N PRO A 40 -1.01 -2.01 -0.62
CA PRO A 40 -1.40 -1.97 -2.03
C PRO A 40 -0.78 -3.08 -2.89
N LEU A 41 0.24 -3.83 -2.43
CA LEU A 41 0.84 -4.94 -3.19
C LEU A 41 -0.16 -6.06 -3.52
N GLU A 42 -1.25 -6.19 -2.75
CA GLU A 42 -2.35 -7.14 -3.01
C GLU A 42 -3.61 -6.45 -3.58
N GLY A 43 -3.52 -5.17 -3.93
CA GLY A 43 -4.66 -4.33 -4.28
C GLY A 43 -5.28 -3.62 -3.08
N ILE A 44 -6.45 -3.01 -3.28
CA ILE A 44 -7.18 -2.27 -2.23
C ILE A 44 -8.26 -3.17 -1.62
N LEU A 45 -7.84 -4.11 -0.78
CA LEU A 45 -8.70 -5.11 -0.12
C LEU A 45 -9.00 -4.78 1.36
N GLY A 46 -8.97 -3.49 1.67
CA GLY A 46 -9.23 -2.89 2.96
C GLY A 46 -8.69 -1.44 3.01
N THR A 47 -8.73 -0.83 4.20
CA THR A 47 -8.21 0.52 4.46
C THR A 47 -6.68 0.53 4.47
N VAL A 48 -6.07 0.61 3.28
CA VAL A 48 -4.61 0.70 3.11
C VAL A 48 -4.10 2.15 2.99
N PHE A 49 -5.00 3.09 2.67
CA PHE A 49 -4.70 4.51 2.60
C PHE A 49 -5.56 5.30 3.58
N ASP A 50 -4.99 6.39 4.09
CA ASP A 50 -5.77 7.52 4.60
C ASP A 50 -5.76 8.60 3.51
N ILE A 51 -6.96 9.06 3.12
CA ILE A 51 -7.14 10.04 2.06
C ILE A 51 -7.90 11.24 2.62
N THR A 52 -7.39 12.45 2.35
CA THR A 52 -8.10 13.70 2.63
C THR A 52 -8.26 14.52 1.37
N ARG A 53 -9.41 15.16 1.16
CA ARG A 53 -9.62 16.22 0.16
C ARG A 53 -9.65 17.56 0.87
N ASP A 54 -8.72 18.45 0.55
CA ASP A 54 -8.65 19.80 1.12
C ASP A 54 -8.69 19.80 2.67
N GLY A 55 -8.12 18.77 3.29
CA GLY A 55 -8.08 18.57 4.74
C GLY A 55 -9.26 17.78 5.32
N GLU A 56 -10.32 17.51 4.56
CA GLU A 56 -11.45 16.66 4.99
C GLU A 56 -11.22 15.20 4.64
N GLU A 57 -11.51 14.28 5.56
CA GLU A 57 -11.38 12.84 5.33
C GLU A 57 -12.29 12.37 4.18
N VAL A 58 -11.74 11.52 3.31
CA VAL A 58 -12.47 10.78 2.29
C VAL A 58 -12.57 9.33 2.76
N SER A 59 -13.76 8.93 3.20
CA SER A 59 -13.99 7.60 3.74
C SER A 59 -13.81 6.50 2.69
N TYR A 60 -13.27 5.37 3.13
CA TYR A 60 -13.15 4.15 2.34
C TYR A 60 -14.52 3.51 2.06
N GLN A 61 -14.71 3.05 0.82
CA GLN A 61 -15.95 2.44 0.31
C GLN A 61 -15.70 1.11 -0.41
N GLY A 62 -14.46 0.63 -0.43
CA GLY A 62 -14.06 -0.58 -1.15
C GLY A 62 -14.28 -1.89 -0.37
N PRO A 63 -13.82 -3.02 -0.96
CA PRO A 63 -13.97 -4.35 -0.37
C PRO A 63 -13.19 -4.55 0.93
N MET A 64 -13.79 -5.20 1.93
CA MET A 64 -13.10 -5.61 3.16
C MET A 64 -12.93 -7.14 3.19
N VAL A 65 -11.69 -7.61 3.00
CA VAL A 65 -11.42 -9.06 2.89
C VAL A 65 -10.91 -9.63 4.22
N LYS A 66 -11.57 -10.70 4.68
CA LYS A 66 -11.08 -11.55 5.77
C LYS A 66 -10.13 -12.63 5.22
N ARG A 67 -9.02 -12.87 5.91
CA ARG A 67 -7.98 -13.82 5.48
C ARG A 67 -7.90 -15.00 6.44
N ARG A 68 -7.61 -16.18 5.90
CA ARG A 68 -7.16 -17.35 6.69
C ARG A 68 -5.72 -17.11 7.18
N ALA A 69 -5.16 -18.01 7.98
CA ALA A 69 -3.74 -17.97 8.31
C ALA A 69 -2.87 -18.03 7.02
N PRO A 70 -1.77 -17.26 6.94
CA PRO A 70 -0.92 -17.25 5.76
C PRO A 70 -0.16 -18.57 5.63
N SER A 71 0.10 -18.94 4.39
CA SER A 71 1.05 -20.00 4.01
C SER A 71 2.35 -19.38 3.52
N GLU A 72 3.37 -20.20 3.25
CA GLU A 72 4.62 -19.74 2.61
C GLU A 72 4.36 -18.94 1.32
N SER A 73 3.42 -19.42 0.49
CA SER A 73 3.02 -18.76 -0.76
C SER A 73 2.29 -17.43 -0.57
N SER A 74 1.95 -17.05 0.66
CA SER A 74 1.35 -15.73 0.95
C SER A 74 2.39 -14.62 1.00
N TYR A 75 3.69 -14.95 1.08
CA TYR A 75 4.76 -13.97 1.23
C TYR A 75 5.39 -13.62 -0.13
N VAL A 76 5.75 -12.35 -0.26
CA VAL A 76 6.57 -11.85 -1.36
C VAL A 76 8.04 -11.87 -0.93
N THR A 77 8.90 -12.44 -1.77
CA THR A 77 10.35 -12.37 -1.58
C THR A 77 10.91 -11.16 -2.33
N ILE A 78 11.64 -10.30 -1.64
CA ILE A 78 12.32 -9.15 -2.23
C ILE A 78 13.83 -9.39 -2.10
N ALA A 79 14.49 -9.65 -3.22
CA ALA A 79 15.94 -9.85 -3.28
C ALA A 79 16.72 -8.59 -2.83
N PRO A 80 18.01 -8.70 -2.45
CA PRO A 80 18.85 -7.55 -2.15
C PRO A 80 18.83 -6.52 -3.30
N GLY A 81 18.56 -5.25 -2.98
CA GLY A 81 18.50 -4.17 -3.97
C GLY A 81 17.27 -4.17 -4.88
N ALA A 82 16.40 -5.19 -4.80
CA ALA A 82 15.22 -5.29 -5.64
C ALA A 82 14.06 -4.44 -5.10
N THR A 83 13.17 -4.07 -6.02
CA THR A 83 11.90 -3.40 -5.74
C THR A 83 10.75 -4.32 -6.14
N VAL A 84 9.73 -4.38 -5.29
CA VAL A 84 8.41 -4.90 -5.67
C VAL A 84 7.43 -3.75 -5.65
N GLU A 85 6.46 -3.79 -6.56
CA GLU A 85 5.52 -2.70 -6.73
C GLU A 85 4.16 -3.20 -7.20
N ASN A 86 3.14 -2.39 -6.95
CA ASN A 86 1.83 -2.57 -7.54
C ASN A 86 1.16 -1.20 -7.77
N ARG A 87 0.38 -1.10 -8.85
CA ARG A 87 -0.42 0.07 -9.18
C ARG A 87 -1.88 -0.22 -8.85
N VAL A 88 -2.51 0.68 -8.11
CA VAL A 88 -3.91 0.55 -7.68
C VAL A 88 -4.71 1.78 -8.05
N GLU A 89 -5.94 1.60 -8.51
CA GLU A 89 -6.85 2.68 -8.84
C GLU A 89 -7.67 3.07 -7.59
N VAL A 90 -7.36 4.23 -6.98
CA VAL A 90 -8.03 4.67 -5.73
C VAL A 90 -9.46 5.13 -5.96
N THR A 91 -9.81 5.55 -7.17
CA THR A 91 -11.19 5.93 -7.57
C THR A 91 -12.19 4.77 -7.49
N GLN A 92 -11.73 3.51 -7.44
CA GLN A 92 -12.60 2.34 -7.25
C GLN A 92 -13.03 2.13 -5.80
N ALA A 93 -12.37 2.77 -4.83
CA ALA A 93 -12.55 2.48 -3.41
C ALA A 93 -12.74 3.73 -2.52
N TYR A 94 -12.63 4.93 -3.09
CA TYR A 94 -12.77 6.22 -2.40
C TYR A 94 -13.53 7.21 -3.29
N ASP A 95 -14.23 8.16 -2.68
CA ASP A 95 -14.98 9.19 -3.42
C ASP A 95 -14.07 10.30 -3.95
N PHE A 96 -13.83 10.26 -5.27
CA PHE A 96 -13.09 11.26 -6.04
C PHE A 96 -14.02 12.07 -6.98
N GLN A 97 -15.32 12.17 -6.66
CA GLN A 97 -16.32 12.84 -7.52
C GLN A 97 -16.32 14.38 -7.42
N LYS A 98 -15.45 14.97 -6.59
CA LYS A 98 -15.37 16.42 -6.40
C LYS A 98 -13.97 16.96 -6.73
N PRO A 99 -13.87 18.15 -7.35
CA PRO A 99 -12.60 18.86 -7.47
C PRO A 99 -11.98 19.13 -6.09
N GLY A 100 -10.66 19.31 -6.05
CA GLY A 100 -9.91 19.56 -4.81
C GLY A 100 -8.53 18.93 -4.83
N THR A 101 -7.74 19.18 -3.78
CA THR A 101 -6.44 18.52 -3.60
C THR A 101 -6.59 17.32 -2.69
N TYR A 102 -6.35 16.13 -3.24
CA TYR A 102 -6.39 14.87 -2.52
C TYR A 102 -4.99 14.52 -2.05
N ARG A 103 -4.81 14.38 -0.73
CA ARG A 103 -3.58 13.87 -0.13
C ARG A 103 -3.78 12.40 0.22
N ILE A 104 -2.90 11.55 -0.29
CA ILE A 104 -2.96 10.09 -0.15
C ILE A 104 -1.76 9.64 0.65
N THR A 105 -2.01 8.99 1.79
CA THR A 105 -0.99 8.49 2.70
C THR A 105 -1.15 6.99 2.89
N PHE A 106 -0.06 6.21 2.79
CA PHE A 106 -0.09 4.81 3.22
C PHE A 106 -0.22 4.76 4.74
N ARG A 107 -1.28 4.13 5.24
CA ARG A 107 -1.66 4.17 6.65
C ARG A 107 -0.92 3.15 7.51
N ASN A 108 -0.70 1.97 6.96
CA ASN A 108 -0.34 0.80 7.74
C ASN A 108 1.17 0.64 7.87
N GLU A 109 1.59 -0.21 8.80
CA GLU A 109 2.90 -0.83 8.75
C GLU A 109 2.82 -2.16 7.97
N LEU A 110 3.96 -2.76 7.66
CA LEU A 110 3.97 -4.10 7.09
C LEU A 110 3.65 -5.10 8.20
N MET A 111 2.66 -5.96 7.96
CA MET A 111 2.14 -6.87 8.99
C MET A 111 3.18 -7.88 9.49
N ASP A 112 3.97 -8.47 8.58
CA ASP A 112 5.10 -9.33 8.93
C ASP A 112 6.25 -9.15 7.94
N VAL A 113 7.45 -9.02 8.48
CA VAL A 113 8.69 -8.98 7.70
C VAL A 113 9.76 -9.83 8.38
N THR A 114 10.45 -10.65 7.61
CA THR A 114 11.61 -11.42 8.08
C THR A 114 12.68 -11.53 7.01
N SER A 115 13.94 -11.68 7.42
CA SER A 115 15.04 -12.04 6.53
C SER A 115 15.41 -13.53 6.63
N ARG A 116 14.72 -14.27 7.50
CA ARG A 116 14.93 -15.70 7.73
C ARG A 116 13.82 -16.48 7.04
N LYS A 117 14.19 -17.30 6.05
CA LYS A 117 13.19 -18.07 5.28
C LYS A 117 12.46 -19.07 6.17
N GLU A 118 13.13 -19.62 7.17
CA GLU A 118 12.59 -20.55 8.15
C GLU A 118 11.49 -19.96 9.05
N ASP A 119 11.37 -18.63 9.11
CA ASP A 119 10.30 -17.94 9.84
C ASP A 119 9.02 -17.79 9.01
N VAL A 120 8.99 -18.24 7.75
CA VAL A 120 7.87 -18.00 6.83
C VAL A 120 7.03 -19.27 6.67
N PRO A 121 5.71 -19.26 7.01
CA PRO A 121 5.01 -18.24 7.78
C PRO A 121 5.28 -18.38 9.28
N ARG A 122 5.23 -17.27 10.04
CA ARG A 122 5.24 -17.34 11.50
C ARG A 122 3.94 -18.00 11.99
N PRO A 123 4.01 -19.06 12.80
CA PRO A 123 2.82 -19.76 13.27
C PRO A 123 2.02 -18.91 14.25
N GLY A 124 0.74 -19.24 14.43
CA GLY A 124 -0.09 -18.72 15.53
C GLY A 124 -0.40 -17.22 15.50
N GLY A 125 -0.01 -16.49 14.45
CA GLY A 125 -0.18 -15.04 14.40
C GLY A 125 0.92 -14.25 15.10
N ASP A 126 2.07 -14.87 15.38
CA ASP A 126 3.28 -14.22 15.93
C ASP A 126 3.99 -13.30 14.92
N TYR A 127 3.22 -12.61 14.09
CA TYR A 127 3.71 -11.66 13.10
C TYR A 127 4.56 -10.59 13.76
N LYS A 128 5.60 -10.15 13.05
CA LYS A 128 6.51 -9.09 13.49
C LYS A 128 6.29 -7.89 12.59
N PRO A 129 5.44 -6.93 13.02
CA PRO A 129 5.20 -5.74 12.24
C PRO A 129 6.49 -4.96 12.02
N ALA A 130 6.62 -4.40 10.83
CA ALA A 130 7.76 -3.58 10.45
C ALA A 130 7.27 -2.23 9.90
N PRO A 131 7.61 -1.12 10.56
CA PRO A 131 7.23 0.20 10.07
C PRO A 131 7.97 0.49 8.77
N VAL A 132 7.24 1.08 7.82
CA VAL A 132 7.81 1.69 6.61
C VAL A 132 7.30 3.12 6.50
N LYS A 133 8.16 4.03 6.05
CA LYS A 133 7.78 5.42 5.83
C LYS A 133 7.66 5.67 4.34
N CYS A 134 6.42 5.85 3.88
CA CYS A 134 6.14 6.32 2.53
C CYS A 134 5.82 7.81 2.60
N ALA A 135 6.47 8.64 1.77
CA ALA A 135 6.04 10.02 1.64
C ALA A 135 4.60 10.05 1.07
N PRO A 136 3.70 10.88 1.62
CA PRO A 136 2.37 11.06 1.03
C PRO A 136 2.47 11.73 -0.33
N VAL A 137 1.47 11.49 -1.17
CA VAL A 137 1.36 12.08 -2.52
C VAL A 137 0.09 12.91 -2.64
N ASP A 138 0.18 14.00 -3.39
CA ASP A 138 -0.94 14.91 -3.63
C ASP A 138 -1.39 14.83 -5.09
N VAL A 139 -2.71 14.79 -5.30
CA VAL A 139 -3.36 14.78 -6.62
C VAL A 139 -4.38 15.90 -6.64
N THR A 140 -4.22 16.86 -7.56
CA THR A 140 -5.22 17.93 -7.75
C THR A 140 -6.25 17.53 -8.79
N LEU A 141 -7.51 17.44 -8.39
CA LEU A 141 -8.63 17.18 -9.30
C LEU A 141 -9.27 18.49 -9.74
N THR A 142 -9.40 18.68 -11.05
CA THR A 142 -10.17 19.78 -11.64
C THR A 142 -11.53 19.29 -12.14
N ALA A 143 -12.47 20.21 -12.36
CA ALA A 143 -13.72 19.91 -13.05
C ALA A 143 -13.44 19.30 -14.44
N ARG A 144 -14.45 18.58 -14.96
CA ARG A 144 -14.39 17.97 -16.30
C ARG A 144 -14.25 19.00 -17.40
#